data_AF-A0A8C5XMN1-F1
#
_entry.id   AF-A0A8C5XMN1-F1
#
_cell.length_a   1.000
_cell.length_b   1.000
_cell.length_c   1.000
_cell.angle_alpha   90.00
_cell.angle_beta   90.00
_cell.angle_gamma   90.00
#
_symmetry.space_group_name_H-M   'P 1'
#
loop_
_entity.id
_entity.type
_entity.pdbx_description
1 polymer ?
#
loop_
_entity_poly.entity_id
_entity_poly.type
_entity_poly.pdbx_seq_one_letter_code
_entity_poly.pdbx_strand_id
1 'polypeptide(L)'
;MKPKMKYSTKKISVAKLNSTANKALVKPYELIKKVLLRYYESQRSSSESGDDVDGKMLMVNLGPPTKDHWLHANNKEHSVELHKSEKPLPEQAFFVLHKQPFKSVSSECVSFECKNYPGTYLGVKDNQLALIKVDCSESLSSENIMFKLSKT
;
A
#
# COMPACT_ATOMS: atom_id res chain seq x y z
N MET A 1 -20.84 13.03 -16.58
CA MET A 1 -21.07 12.21 -15.37
C MET A 1 -19.83 11.38 -15.11
N LYS A 2 -19.18 11.46 -13.93
CA LYS A 2 -18.09 10.53 -13.58
C LYS A 2 -18.71 9.19 -13.16
N PRO A 3 -18.29 8.04 -13.71
CA PRO A 3 -18.81 6.73 -13.27
C PRO A 3 -18.56 6.54 -11.77
N LYS A 4 -19.60 6.18 -11.01
CA LYS A 4 -19.43 5.71 -9.63
C LYS A 4 -18.80 4.32 -9.67
N MET A 5 -17.53 4.23 -9.29
CA MET A 5 -16.76 2.99 -9.24
C MET A 5 -17.36 2.05 -8.19
N LYS A 6 -17.86 0.89 -8.63
CA LYS A 6 -18.38 -0.16 -7.72
C LYS A 6 -17.20 -0.98 -7.22
N TYR A 7 -16.76 -0.71 -6.00
CA TYR A 7 -15.73 -1.48 -5.31
C TYR A 7 -16.35 -2.76 -4.72
N SER A 8 -16.21 -3.89 -5.40
CA SER A 8 -16.54 -5.20 -4.83
C SER A 8 -15.36 -5.68 -3.97
N THR A 9 -15.58 -5.88 -2.68
CA THR A 9 -14.54 -6.36 -1.77
C THR A 9 -14.53 -7.88 -1.85
N LYS A 10 -13.57 -8.47 -2.57
CA LYS A 10 -13.53 -9.93 -2.76
C LYS A 10 -12.89 -10.66 -1.59
N LYS A 11 -12.01 -10.00 -0.83
CA LYS A 11 -11.25 -10.64 0.25
C LYS A 11 -10.81 -9.64 1.31
N ILE A 12 -10.79 -10.07 2.56
CA ILE A 12 -10.25 -9.34 3.70
C ILE A 12 -9.19 -10.22 4.35
N SER A 13 -8.02 -9.68 4.66
CA SER A 13 -6.98 -10.37 5.43
C SER A 13 -6.45 -9.49 6.56
N VAL A 14 -6.11 -10.10 7.68
CA VAL A 14 -5.37 -9.44 8.75
C VAL A 14 -3.90 -9.84 8.61
N ALA A 15 -3.01 -8.87 8.50
CA ALA A 15 -1.58 -9.12 8.35
C ALA A 15 -0.78 -8.19 9.26
N LYS A 16 0.37 -8.67 9.73
CA LYS A 16 1.38 -7.80 10.32
C LYS A 16 2.23 -7.20 9.20
N LEU A 17 2.41 -5.88 9.26
CA LEU A 17 3.14 -5.09 8.27
C LEU A 17 4.52 -4.77 8.84
N ASN A 18 5.57 -5.37 8.28
CA ASN A 18 6.94 -5.15 8.72
C ASN A 18 7.72 -4.42 7.63
N SER A 19 8.37 -3.29 7.97
CA SER A 19 9.28 -2.59 7.06
C SER A 19 10.64 -3.26 7.02
N THR A 20 11.26 -3.32 5.84
CA THR A 20 12.61 -3.87 5.65
C THR A 20 13.74 -2.92 6.09
N ALA A 21 13.47 -1.62 6.19
CA ALA A 21 14.46 -0.59 6.52
C ALA A 21 14.99 -0.64 7.96
N ASN A 22 14.25 -1.27 8.89
CA ASN A 22 14.54 -1.18 10.32
C ASN A 22 15.11 -2.49 10.87
N LYS A 23 16.42 -2.70 10.71
CA LYS A 23 17.16 -3.78 11.40
C LYS A 23 17.49 -3.49 12.88
N ALA A 24 17.28 -2.27 13.38
CA ALA A 24 17.59 -1.93 14.77
C ALA A 24 16.52 -1.02 15.43
N LEU A 25 15.80 -1.63 16.39
CA LEU A 25 15.19 -1.07 17.60
C LEU A 25 14.87 0.44 17.67
N VAL A 26 13.65 0.85 17.27
CA VAL A 26 12.81 1.82 18.01
C VAL A 26 11.35 1.43 17.73
N LYS A 27 10.50 1.39 18.78
CA LYS A 27 9.07 1.06 18.66
C LYS A 27 8.41 2.10 17.74
N PRO A 28 7.98 1.76 16.50
CA PRO A 28 6.99 2.59 15.85
C PRO A 28 5.80 2.59 16.82
N TYR A 29 5.30 3.78 17.16
CA TYR A 29 4.12 3.93 18.01
C TYR A 29 3.08 2.86 17.66
N GLU A 30 2.30 2.38 18.64
CA GLU A 30 1.25 1.33 18.59
C GLU A 30 0.43 1.12 17.28
N LEU A 31 0.51 2.01 16.29
CA LEU A 31 0.30 1.80 14.86
C LEU A 31 1.41 0.90 14.25
N ILE A 32 1.26 -0.38 13.90
CA ILE A 32 0.08 -1.20 13.74
C ILE A 32 0.61 -2.65 13.85
N LYS A 33 0.46 -3.30 15.01
CA LYS A 33 0.88 -4.72 15.16
C LYS A 33 0.15 -5.64 14.15
N LYS A 34 -1.06 -5.25 13.72
CA LYS A 34 -1.91 -5.96 12.76
C LYS A 34 -2.73 -4.96 11.96
N VAL A 35 -2.62 -4.97 10.63
CA VAL A 35 -3.40 -4.15 9.69
C VAL A 35 -4.44 -5.04 9.03
N LEU A 36 -5.63 -4.50 8.79
CA LEU A 36 -6.65 -5.09 7.93
C LEU A 36 -6.41 -4.65 6.49
N LEU A 37 -6.15 -5.60 5.59
CA LEU A 37 -6.07 -5.39 4.15
C LEU A 37 -7.41 -5.78 3.52
N ARG A 38 -8.07 -4.83 2.85
CA ARG A 38 -9.27 -5.10 2.05
C ARG A 38 -8.90 -5.04 0.58
N TYR A 39 -9.09 -6.15 -0.14
CA TYR A 39 -8.67 -6.28 -1.53
C TYR A 39 -9.80 -5.95 -2.50
N TYR A 40 -9.42 -5.25 -3.56
CA TYR A 40 -10.25 -4.81 -4.66
C TYR A 40 -9.53 -5.11 -5.97
N GLU A 41 -10.29 -5.42 -7.02
CA GLU A 41 -9.74 -5.48 -8.37
C GLU A 41 -9.57 -4.06 -8.89
N SER A 42 -8.36 -3.72 -9.35
CA SER A 42 -8.17 -2.48 -10.10
C SER A 42 -8.64 -2.67 -11.53
N GLN A 43 -9.09 -1.58 -12.16
CA GLN A 43 -9.32 -1.53 -13.60
C GLN A 43 -8.03 -1.32 -14.40
N ARG A 44 -6.87 -1.21 -13.74
CA ARG A 44 -5.56 -1.06 -14.40
C ARG A 44 -4.99 -2.43 -14.74
N SER A 45 -4.60 -2.61 -15.99
CA SER A 45 -3.84 -3.77 -16.47
C SER A 45 -2.40 -3.69 -15.98
N SER A 46 -1.84 -4.82 -15.54
CA SER A 46 -0.40 -4.98 -15.34
C SER A 46 0.34 -4.74 -16.65
N SER A 47 1.47 -4.04 -16.61
CA SER A 47 2.29 -3.76 -17.79
C SER A 47 3.19 -4.93 -18.20
N GLU A 48 3.27 -6.02 -17.41
CA GLU A 48 3.91 -7.26 -17.82
C GLU A 48 2.88 -8.21 -18.43
N SER A 49 2.83 -8.19 -19.76
CA SER A 49 1.98 -9.03 -20.61
C SER A 49 2.87 -10.07 -21.30
N GLY A 50 3.09 -11.20 -20.62
CA GLY A 50 3.46 -12.47 -21.25
C GLY A 50 2.30 -13.46 -21.08
N ASP A 51 2.04 -14.26 -22.11
CA ASP A 51 0.90 -15.18 -22.32
C ASP A 51 -0.07 -15.43 -21.13
N ASP A 52 -1.33 -15.04 -21.37
CA ASP A 52 -2.55 -15.62 -20.82
C ASP A 52 -2.79 -15.56 -19.29
N VAL A 53 -2.46 -14.43 -18.66
CA VAL A 53 -3.02 -14.07 -17.35
C VAL A 53 -3.82 -12.78 -17.44
N ASP A 54 -5.09 -12.81 -16.99
CA ASP A 54 -5.95 -11.64 -16.75
C ASP A 54 -5.34 -10.77 -15.63
N GLY A 55 -4.22 -10.11 -15.95
CA GLY A 55 -3.28 -9.48 -15.04
C GLY A 55 -3.79 -8.14 -14.50
N LYS A 56 -5.00 -8.09 -13.95
CA LYS A 56 -5.50 -6.90 -13.26
C LYS A 56 -4.67 -6.67 -12.00
N MET A 57 -4.14 -5.45 -11.83
CA MET A 57 -3.42 -5.12 -10.60
C MET A 57 -4.38 -5.19 -9.41
N LEU A 58 -3.92 -5.73 -8.28
CA LEU A 58 -4.69 -5.72 -7.04
C LEU A 58 -4.60 -4.34 -6.40
N MET A 59 -5.71 -3.85 -5.88
CA MET A 59 -5.76 -2.62 -5.11
C MET A 59 -6.21 -2.95 -3.69
N VAL A 60 -5.70 -2.23 -2.71
CA VAL A 60 -6.01 -2.44 -1.31
C VAL A 60 -6.36 -1.12 -0.64
N ASN A 61 -7.23 -1.18 0.37
CA ASN A 61 -7.17 -0.20 1.45
C ASN A 61 -6.63 -0.88 2.71
N LEU A 62 -5.99 -0.08 3.54
CA LEU A 62 -5.31 -0.49 4.76
C LEU A 62 -5.99 0.22 5.94
N GLY A 63 -6.15 -0.46 7.06
CA GLY A 63 -6.68 0.19 8.26
C GLY A 63 -6.52 -0.67 9.52
N PRO A 64 -6.75 -0.10 10.71
CA PRO A 64 -6.82 -0.86 11.94
C PRO A 64 -7.93 -1.92 11.88
N PRO A 65 -7.74 -3.13 12.45
CA PRO A 65 -8.76 -4.19 12.44
C PRO A 65 -9.98 -3.87 13.30
N THR A 66 -9.82 -3.02 14.33
CA THR A 66 -10.80 -2.82 15.41
C THR A 66 -11.69 -1.61 15.22
N LYS A 67 -11.39 -0.76 14.24
CA LYS A 67 -12.13 0.49 14.02
C LYS A 67 -12.37 0.68 12.54
N ASP A 68 -13.48 1.34 12.20
CA ASP A 68 -13.78 1.76 10.82
C ASP A 68 -12.92 2.97 10.41
N HIS A 69 -11.61 2.76 10.36
CA HIS A 69 -10.65 3.73 9.88
C HIS A 69 -9.81 3.14 8.74
N TRP A 70 -9.23 4.01 7.95
CA TRP A 70 -8.42 3.67 6.79
C TRP A 70 -7.24 4.62 6.67
N LEU A 71 -6.16 4.15 6.04
CA LEU A 71 -4.99 4.96 5.75
C LEU A 71 -5.29 5.89 4.57
N HIS A 72 -5.18 7.20 4.83
CA HIS A 72 -5.32 8.26 3.87
C HIS A 72 -3.96 8.73 3.38
N ALA A 73 -3.75 8.69 2.07
CA ALA A 73 -2.60 9.30 1.43
C ALA A 73 -2.82 10.81 1.25
N ASN A 74 -2.16 11.62 2.10
CA ASN A 74 -2.13 13.07 1.95
C ASN A 74 -0.96 13.48 1.05
N ASN A 75 -1.25 13.58 -0.25
CA ASN A 75 -0.23 13.91 -1.24
C ASN A 75 0.32 15.34 -1.13
N LYS A 76 -0.38 16.26 -0.45
CA LYS A 76 0.09 17.64 -0.28
C LYS A 76 1.19 17.72 0.77
N GLU A 77 1.06 16.94 1.83
CA GLU A 77 1.98 16.94 2.97
C GLU A 77 2.96 15.75 2.93
N HIS A 78 2.86 14.89 1.91
CA HIS A 78 3.61 13.63 1.81
C HIS A 78 3.47 12.74 3.06
N SER A 79 2.31 12.80 3.70
CA SER A 79 2.02 12.14 4.97
C SER A 79 0.94 11.07 4.82
N VAL A 80 0.86 10.19 5.81
CA VAL A 80 -0.15 9.13 5.89
C VAL A 80 -0.94 9.33 7.16
N GLU A 81 -2.24 9.52 7.00
CA GLU A 81 -3.16 9.84 8.10
C GLU A 81 -4.17 8.72 8.30
N LEU A 82 -4.77 8.67 9.48
CA LEU A 82 -5.84 7.73 9.78
C LEU A 82 -7.19 8.45 9.74
N HIS A 83 -8.02 8.15 8.76
CA HIS A 83 -9.33 8.78 8.58
C HIS A 83 -10.45 7.82 8.95
N LYS A 84 -11.55 8.36 9.50
CA LYS A 84 -12.75 7.58 9.81
C LYS A 84 -13.57 7.33 8.54
N SER A 85 -14.26 6.19 8.49
CA SER A 85 -15.03 5.78 7.31
C SER A 85 -16.33 6.57 7.17
N GLU A 86 -16.43 7.36 6.11
CA GLU A 86 -17.70 7.72 5.46
C GLU A 86 -17.72 7.04 4.08
N LYS A 87 -18.81 6.36 3.73
CA LYS A 87 -18.93 5.67 2.44
C LYS A 87 -19.56 6.62 1.41
N PRO A 88 -19.06 6.68 0.16
CA PRO A 88 -17.97 5.89 -0.40
C PRO A 88 -16.58 6.42 -0.05
N LEU A 89 -15.59 5.51 0.05
CA LEU A 89 -14.20 5.88 0.33
C LEU A 89 -13.60 6.69 -0.83
N PRO A 90 -12.77 7.71 -0.52
CA PRO A 90 -12.10 8.51 -1.53
C PRO A 90 -10.93 7.73 -2.15
N GLU A 91 -10.43 8.19 -3.31
CA GLU A 91 -9.35 7.50 -4.02
C GLU A 91 -8.03 7.44 -3.23
N GLN A 92 -7.81 8.42 -2.36
CA GLN A 92 -6.69 8.53 -1.42
C GLN A 92 -6.62 7.38 -0.41
N ALA A 93 -7.71 6.63 -0.24
CA ALA A 93 -7.76 5.46 0.63
C ALA A 93 -7.16 4.21 -0.01
N PHE A 94 -6.88 4.25 -1.31
CA PHE A 94 -6.56 3.09 -2.10
C PHE A 94 -5.13 3.10 -2.61
N PHE A 95 -4.50 1.94 -2.47
CA PHE A 95 -3.13 1.69 -2.92
C PHE A 95 -3.10 0.52 -3.88
N VAL A 96 -2.36 0.65 -4.98
CA VAL A 96 -2.04 -0.46 -5.88
C VAL A 96 -0.98 -1.33 -5.21
N LEU A 97 -1.24 -2.62 -5.14
CA LEU A 97 -0.36 -3.60 -4.50
C LEU A 97 0.58 -4.21 -5.55
N HIS A 98 1.87 -3.97 -5.38
CA HIS A 98 2.92 -4.56 -6.22
C HIS A 98 3.61 -5.70 -5.47
N LYS A 99 3.64 -6.89 -6.06
CA LYS A 99 4.24 -8.10 -5.44
C LYS A 99 5.71 -8.34 -5.81
N GLN A 100 6.24 -7.58 -6.75
CA GLN A 100 7.64 -7.61 -7.15
C GLN A 100 8.18 -6.18 -7.13
N PRO A 101 9.24 -5.87 -6.36
CA PRO A 101 10.03 -4.70 -6.63
C PRO A 101 10.96 -4.95 -7.82
N PHE A 102 11.23 -3.88 -8.57
CA PHE A 102 12.39 -3.72 -9.44
C PHE A 102 13.62 -4.47 -8.88
N LYS A 103 14.12 -5.46 -9.64
CA LYS A 103 15.40 -6.17 -9.46
C LYS A 103 15.87 -6.36 -7.99
N SER A 104 15.51 -7.49 -7.38
CA SER A 104 16.20 -8.24 -6.28
C SER A 104 15.65 -8.12 -4.83
N VAL A 105 15.34 -9.26 -4.18
CA VAL A 105 16.17 -10.08 -3.23
C VAL A 105 15.24 -11.06 -2.46
N SER A 106 13.95 -10.78 -2.26
CA SER A 106 13.04 -11.74 -1.60
C SER A 106 11.64 -11.77 -2.21
N SER A 107 11.17 -12.97 -2.54
CA SER A 107 9.87 -13.23 -3.22
C SER A 107 8.63 -12.97 -2.35
N GLU A 108 8.79 -12.37 -1.16
CA GLU A 108 7.72 -12.19 -0.16
C GLU A 108 7.42 -10.72 0.20
N CYS A 109 8.13 -9.76 -0.38
CA CYS A 109 7.92 -8.34 -0.09
C CYS A 109 6.94 -7.70 -1.09
N VAL A 110 6.15 -6.76 -0.61
CA VAL A 110 5.19 -5.98 -1.41
C VAL A 110 5.42 -4.48 -1.23
N SER A 111 5.00 -3.68 -2.21
CA SER A 111 4.89 -2.22 -2.07
C SER A 111 3.47 -1.75 -2.35
N PHE A 112 3.13 -0.58 -1.82
CA PHE A 112 1.80 0.02 -1.92
C PHE A 112 1.91 1.38 -2.61
N GLU A 113 1.53 1.46 -3.89
CA GLU A 113 1.58 2.70 -4.66
C GLU A 113 0.26 3.47 -4.53
N CYS A 114 0.30 4.79 -4.39
CA CYS A 114 -0.90 5.63 -4.34
C CYS A 114 -1.68 5.55 -5.66
N LYS A 115 -2.97 5.16 -5.60
CA LYS A 115 -3.82 5.06 -6.80
C LYS A 115 -3.91 6.39 -7.57
N ASN A 116 -4.04 7.49 -6.84
CA ASN A 116 -4.24 8.83 -7.39
C ASN A 116 -2.93 9.57 -7.72
N TYR A 117 -1.77 9.01 -7.32
CA TYR A 117 -0.47 9.65 -7.52
C TYR A 117 0.61 8.61 -7.82
N PRO A 118 0.64 8.10 -9.06
CA PRO A 118 1.61 7.07 -9.47
C PRO A 118 3.07 7.51 -9.25
N GLY A 119 3.93 6.55 -8.96
CA GLY A 119 5.32 6.79 -8.57
C GLY A 119 5.50 7.20 -7.10
N THR A 120 4.42 7.36 -6.34
CA THR A 120 4.47 7.63 -4.90
C THR A 120 3.94 6.45 -4.11
N TYR A 121 4.72 5.98 -3.15
CA TYR A 121 4.50 4.75 -2.42
C TYR A 121 4.33 5.03 -0.94
N LEU A 122 3.58 4.17 -0.27
CA LEU A 122 3.68 4.03 1.18
C LEU A 122 5.11 3.58 1.51
N GLY A 123 5.70 4.21 2.50
CA GLY A 123 7.02 3.81 3.00
C GLY A 123 7.22 4.23 4.44
N VAL A 124 8.42 3.96 4.94
CA VAL A 124 8.85 4.38 6.27
C VAL A 124 9.92 5.46 6.13
N LYS A 125 9.68 6.60 6.79
CA LYS A 125 10.62 7.72 6.90
C LYS A 125 10.60 8.20 8.34
N ASP A 126 11.77 8.45 8.92
CA ASP A 126 11.90 8.93 10.31
C ASP A 126 11.12 8.09 11.33
N ASN A 127 11.14 6.75 11.14
CA ASN A 127 10.37 5.76 11.92
C ASN A 127 8.84 5.93 11.92
N GLN A 128 8.30 6.66 10.94
CA GLN A 128 6.87 6.88 10.75
C GLN A 128 6.45 6.43 9.34
N LEU A 129 5.15 6.11 9.17
CA LEU A 129 4.59 5.89 7.83
C LEU A 129 4.49 7.23 7.10
N ALA A 130 4.99 7.27 5.87
CA ALA A 130 5.01 8.45 5.03
C ALA A 130 4.78 8.06 3.56
N LEU A 131 4.56 9.08 2.72
CA LEU A 131 4.51 8.92 1.27
C LEU A 131 5.89 9.23 0.69
N ILE A 132 6.47 8.26 -0.02
CA ILE A 132 7.80 8.34 -0.63
C ILE A 132 7.63 8.36 -2.14
N LYS A 133 8.05 9.45 -2.78
CA LYS A 133 8.13 9.54 -4.24
C LYS A 133 9.41 8.82 -4.70
N VAL A 134 9.26 7.88 -5.62
CA VAL A 134 10.37 7.14 -6.22
C VAL A 134 10.62 7.72 -7.61
N ASP A 135 11.73 8.44 -7.74
CA ASP A 135 12.19 8.96 -9.03
C ASP A 135 13.13 7.92 -9.68
N CYS A 136 12.91 7.61 -10.96
CA CYS A 136 13.60 6.53 -11.69
C CYS A 136 15.14 6.68 -11.77
N SER A 137 15.71 7.80 -11.31
CA SER A 137 17.14 8.13 -11.44
C SER A 137 17.97 7.84 -10.20
N GLU A 138 17.36 7.69 -9.02
CA GLU A 138 18.12 7.48 -7.79
C GLU A 138 17.88 6.10 -7.21
N SER A 139 18.98 5.37 -7.04
CA SER A 139 19.12 4.08 -6.37
C SER A 139 18.80 4.13 -4.86
N LEU A 140 17.96 5.06 -4.41
CA LEU A 140 17.59 5.25 -3.02
C LEU A 140 16.62 4.16 -2.59
N SER A 141 17.21 3.06 -2.11
CA SER A 141 16.65 2.18 -1.08
C SER A 141 15.19 1.79 -1.30
N SER A 142 14.95 0.90 -2.26
CA SER A 142 13.70 0.15 -2.39
C SER A 142 13.22 -0.39 -1.03
N GLU A 143 14.14 -0.70 -0.11
CA GLU A 143 13.85 -1.16 1.25
C GLU A 143 12.91 -0.26 2.09
N ASN A 144 12.85 1.06 1.86
CA ASN A 144 11.99 1.94 2.64
C ASN A 144 10.51 1.85 2.25
N ILE A 145 10.23 1.42 1.02
CA ILE A 145 8.87 1.25 0.48
C ILE A 145 8.42 -0.21 0.44
N MET A 146 9.32 -1.14 0.81
CA MET A 146 9.03 -2.56 0.87
C MET A 146 8.49 -2.96 2.24
N PHE A 147 7.42 -3.75 2.19
CA PHE A 147 6.78 -4.33 3.37
C PHE A 147 6.69 -5.84 3.22
N LYS A 148 6.97 -6.55 4.32
CA LYS A 148 6.65 -7.97 4.44
C LYS A 148 5.28 -8.13 5.09
N LEU A 149 4.40 -8.87 4.42
CA LEU A 149 3.09 -9.27 4.96
C LEU A 149 3.20 -10.66 5.58
N SER A 150 2.99 -10.78 6.89
CA SER A 150 2.86 -12.09 7.54
C SER A 150 1.43 -12.31 7.99
N LYS A 151 0.88 -13.51 7.71
CA LYS A 151 -0.40 -13.94 8.26
C LYS A 151 -0.30 -14.00 9.79
N THR A 152 -1.42 -13.75 10.45
CA THR A 152 -1.55 -13.80 11.91
C THR A 152 -2.57 -14.82 12.33
#